data_AF-A0A1M5E0Q5-F1
#
_entry.id   AF-A0A1M5E0Q5-F1
#
_cell.length_a   1.000
_cell.length_b   1.000
_cell.length_c   1.000
_cell.angle_alpha   90.00
_cell.angle_beta   90.00
_cell.angle_gamma   90.00
#
_symmetry.space_group_name_H-M   'P 1'
#
loop_
_entity.id
_entity.type
_entity.pdbx_description
1 polymer ?
#
loop_
_entity_poly.entity_id
_entity_poly.type
_entity_poly.pdbx_seq_one_letter_code
_entity_poly.pdbx_strand_id
1 'polypeptide(L)'
;MQYRPLGRTGVQVSTLALGAMNFGTLGRTTQDDATAVVDAAIIGPRTIEHLHAQLAAADTVPPGDVLDAVDEIVASGTDLAPAEKLDTPPSLLDATLRRR
;
A
#
# COMPACT_ATOMS: atom_id res chain seq x y z
N MET A 1 -0.97 19.13 6.42
CA MET A 1 -1.60 18.34 5.35
C MET A 1 -1.90 19.25 4.17
N GLN A 2 -1.63 18.84 2.93
CA GLN A 2 -2.02 19.58 1.73
C GLN A 2 -3.40 19.11 1.27
N TYR A 3 -4.28 20.04 0.88
CA TYR A 3 -5.64 19.74 0.43
C TYR A 3 -5.85 20.20 -1.02
N ARG A 4 -6.67 19.46 -1.78
CA ARG A 4 -7.07 19.77 -3.15
C ARG A 4 -8.57 19.57 -3.34
N PRO A 5 -9.21 20.34 -4.25
CA PRO A 5 -10.62 20.17 -4.53
C PRO A 5 -10.88 18.80 -5.19
N LEU A 6 -11.87 18.08 -4.68
CA LEU A 6 -12.36 16.84 -5.27
C LEU A 6 -13.25 17.16 -6.47
N GLY A 7 -12.65 17.28 -7.65
CA GLY A 7 -13.35 17.64 -8.88
C GLY A 7 -14.14 18.95 -8.74
N ARG A 8 -15.42 18.93 -9.11
CA ARG A 8 -16.34 20.09 -9.01
C ARG A 8 -17.30 20.03 -7.82
N THR A 9 -17.02 19.17 -6.84
CA THR A 9 -17.95 18.93 -5.71
C THR A 9 -17.93 20.03 -4.66
N GLY A 10 -16.93 20.91 -4.68
CA GLY A 10 -16.69 21.90 -3.63
C GLY A 10 -16.03 21.33 -2.36
N VAL A 11 -15.83 20.00 -2.28
CA VAL A 11 -15.18 19.34 -1.16
C VAL A 11 -13.66 19.41 -1.32
N GLN A 12 -12.95 19.73 -0.24
CA GLN A 12 -11.49 19.67 -0.17
C GLN A 12 -11.06 18.33 0.44
N VAL A 13 -10.12 17.64 -0.20
CA VAL A 13 -9.58 16.35 0.27
C VAL A 13 -8.06 16.42 0.39
N SER A 14 -7.50 15.68 1.35
CA SER A 14 -6.05 15.56 1.49
C SER A 14 -5.43 14.97 0.21
N THR A 15 -4.22 15.39 -0.15
CA THR A 15 -3.45 14.79 -1.26
C THR A 15 -2.97 13.37 -0.97
N LEU A 16 -3.03 12.95 0.30
CA LEU A 16 -2.71 11.61 0.77
C LEU A 16 -3.95 11.01 1.44
N ALA A 17 -4.27 9.75 1.10
CA ALA A 17 -5.41 9.02 1.64
C ALA A 17 -4.98 7.68 2.21
N LEU A 18 -5.63 7.24 3.30
CA LEU A 18 -5.49 5.89 3.84
C LEU A 18 -6.38 4.93 3.03
N GLY A 19 -5.76 3.92 2.41
CA GLY A 19 -6.49 2.79 1.84
C GLY A 19 -6.90 1.81 2.95
N ALA A 20 -8.17 1.41 2.98
CA ALA A 20 -8.73 0.53 4.01
C ALA A 20 -9.08 -0.88 3.51
N MET A 21 -8.64 -1.25 2.30
CA MET A 21 -8.99 -2.53 1.65
C MET A 21 -8.60 -3.76 2.49
N ASN A 22 -7.52 -3.66 3.26
CA ASN A 22 -7.01 -4.76 4.08
C ASN A 22 -7.64 -4.82 5.49
N PHE A 23 -8.59 -3.95 5.84
CA PHE A 23 -9.21 -4.01 7.15
C PHE A 23 -10.22 -5.17 7.25
N GLY A 24 -10.43 -5.67 8.47
CA GLY A 24 -11.35 -6.77 8.74
C GLY A 24 -10.81 -8.13 8.25
N THR A 25 -11.71 -8.99 7.79
CA THR A 25 -11.40 -10.38 7.47
C THR A 25 -10.36 -10.53 6.35
N LEU A 26 -10.35 -9.64 5.35
CA LEU A 26 -9.46 -9.74 4.19
C LEU A 26 -7.98 -9.64 4.59
N GLY A 27 -7.61 -8.65 5.38
CA GLY A 27 -6.25 -8.51 5.91
C GLY A 27 -6.09 -8.99 7.35
N ARG A 28 -6.98 -9.86 7.84
CA ARG A 28 -6.93 -10.43 9.20
C ARG A 28 -6.72 -9.39 10.31
N THR A 29 -7.33 -8.22 10.13
CA THR A 29 -7.16 -7.05 11.01
C THR A 29 -8.35 -6.98 11.97
N THR A 30 -8.11 -6.84 13.27
CA THR A 30 -9.18 -6.66 14.26
C THR A 30 -9.72 -5.23 14.25
N GLN A 31 -10.82 -4.98 14.96
CA GLN A 31 -11.37 -3.62 15.11
C GLN A 31 -10.36 -2.69 15.82
N ASP A 32 -9.64 -3.20 16.82
CA ASP A 32 -8.66 -2.42 17.58
C ASP A 32 -7.45 -2.05 16.71
N ASP A 33 -6.98 -2.99 15.89
CA ASP A 33 -5.91 -2.75 14.92
C ASP A 33 -6.33 -1.68 13.89
N ALA A 34 -7.53 -1.82 13.32
CA ALA A 34 -8.05 -0.85 12.35
C ALA A 34 -8.21 0.55 12.97
N THR A 35 -8.71 0.62 14.21
CA THR A 35 -8.83 1.88 14.96
C THR A 35 -7.46 2.53 15.15
N ALA A 36 -6.45 1.77 15.57
CA ALA A 36 -5.10 2.28 15.74
C ALA A 36 -4.47 2.79 14.45
N VAL A 37 -4.73 2.13 13.30
CA VAL A 37 -4.24 2.57 11.98
C VAL A 37 -4.94 3.84 11.53
N VAL A 38 -6.27 3.95 11.71
CA VAL A 38 -7.03 5.16 11.37
C VAL A 38 -6.58 6.34 12.22
N ASP A 39 -6.40 6.14 13.53
CA ASP A 39 -5.87 7.17 14.43
C ASP A 39 -4.49 7.63 13.98
N ALA A 40 -3.60 6.70 13.63
CA ALA A 40 -2.27 7.04 13.12
C ALA A 40 -2.32 7.75 11.75
N ALA A 41 -3.28 7.46 10.88
CA ALA A 41 -3.41 8.14 9.59
C ALA A 41 -3.98 9.56 9.73
N ILE A 42 -4.91 9.77 10.69
CA ILE A 42 -5.52 11.08 10.95
C ILE A 42 -4.56 11.98 11.74
N ILE A 43 -3.94 11.44 12.78
CA ILE A 43 -3.04 12.18 13.67
C ILE A 43 -1.63 12.28 13.06
N GLY A 44 -1.27 11.35 12.17
CA GLY A 44 0.09 11.15 11.68
C GLY A 44 0.89 10.21 12.58
N PRO A 45 2.18 9.99 12.26
CA PRO A 45 3.09 9.24 13.11
C PRO A 45 3.02 9.73 14.55
N ARG A 46 2.61 8.83 15.45
CA ARG A 46 2.32 9.15 16.86
C ARG A 46 3.57 9.34 17.71
N THR A 47 4.75 9.03 17.16
CA THR A 47 6.07 9.27 17.75
C THR A 47 7.03 9.73 16.67
N ILE A 48 8.16 10.34 17.07
CA ILE A 48 9.19 10.79 16.13
C ILE A 48 9.84 9.60 15.41
N GLU A 49 9.95 8.45 16.08
CA GLU A 49 10.44 7.20 15.49
C GLU A 49 9.52 6.70 14.39
N HIS A 50 8.19 6.78 14.56
CA HIS A 50 7.24 6.41 13.51
C HIS A 50 7.39 7.30 12.27
N LEU A 51 7.60 8.61 12.48
CA LEU A 51 7.79 9.57 11.38
C LEU A 51 9.08 9.26 10.62
N HIS A 52 10.18 9.09 11.35
CA HIS A 52 11.47 8.78 10.75
C HIS A 52 11.46 7.44 10.00
N ALA A 53 10.80 6.41 10.55
CA ALA A 53 10.66 5.12 9.89
C ALA A 53 9.88 5.23 8.57
N GLN A 54 8.75 5.94 8.55
CA GLN A 54 7.98 6.12 7.31
C GLN A 54 8.73 6.96 6.27
N LEU A 55 9.38 8.04 6.68
CA LEU A 55 10.18 8.86 5.77
C LEU A 55 11.35 8.07 5.18
N ALA A 56 12.05 7.27 5.99
CA ALA A 56 13.15 6.43 5.51
C ALA A 56 12.66 5.33 4.54
N ALA A 57 11.45 4.80 4.74
CA ALA A 57 10.88 3.78 3.85
C ALA A 57 10.58 4.32 2.44
N ALA A 58 10.30 5.62 2.29
CA ALA A 58 9.95 6.22 1.00
C ALA A 58 11.07 6.09 -0.05
N ASP A 59 12.33 6.10 0.39
CA ASP A 59 13.51 5.97 -0.48
C ASP A 59 14.12 4.55 -0.44
N THR A 60 13.49 3.61 0.26
CA THR A 60 14.01 2.24 0.40
C THR A 60 13.70 1.41 -0.84
N VAL A 61 14.74 0.99 -1.55
CA VAL A 61 14.65 -0.03 -2.61
C VAL A 61 15.15 -1.36 -2.06
N PRO A 62 14.34 -2.44 -2.05
CA PRO A 62 14.79 -3.75 -1.61
C PRO A 62 15.94 -4.26 -2.48
N PRO A 63 16.98 -4.88 -1.89
CA PRO A 63 18.06 -5.48 -2.66
C PRO A 63 17.57 -6.72 -3.43
N GLY A 64 18.32 -7.11 -4.46
CA GLY A 64 17.92 -8.18 -5.37
C GLY A 64 17.71 -9.53 -4.69
N ASP A 65 18.55 -9.89 -3.72
CA ASP A 65 18.45 -11.12 -2.94
C ASP A 65 17.16 -11.20 -2.10
N VAL A 66 16.72 -10.06 -1.55
CA VAL A 66 15.42 -9.98 -0.85
C VAL A 66 14.27 -10.16 -1.84
N LEU A 67 14.37 -9.56 -3.02
CA LEU A 67 13.35 -9.75 -4.07
C LEU A 67 13.33 -11.20 -4.58
N ASP A 68 14.49 -11.85 -4.70
CA ASP A 68 14.58 -13.28 -5.04
C ASP A 68 13.92 -14.14 -3.96
N ALA A 69 14.14 -13.82 -2.68
CA ALA A 69 13.48 -14.52 -1.57
C ALA A 69 11.95 -14.34 -1.59
N VAL A 70 11.44 -13.19 -2.07
CA VAL A 70 10.00 -12.99 -2.27
C VAL A 70 9.50 -13.86 -3.42
N ASP A 71 10.25 -13.95 -4.52
CA ASP A 71 9.89 -14.77 -5.69
C ASP A 71 9.82 -16.27 -5.33
N GLU A 72 10.61 -16.75 -4.36
CA GLU A 72 10.52 -18.11 -3.82
C GLU A 72 9.24 -18.36 -3.00
N ILE A 73 8.68 -17.33 -2.35
CA ILE A 73 7.41 -17.44 -1.61
C ILE A 73 6.23 -17.34 -2.57
N VAL A 74 6.28 -16.40 -3.51
CA VAL A 74 5.25 -16.15 -4.52
C VAL A 74 5.94 -15.91 -5.85
N ALA A 75 5.81 -16.87 -6.77
CA ALA A 75 6.44 -16.79 -8.07
C ALA A 75 6.09 -15.49 -8.82
N SER A 76 7.09 -14.88 -9.47
CA SER A 76 6.92 -13.65 -10.23
C SER A 76 5.79 -13.74 -11.26
N GLY A 77 4.86 -12.79 -11.20
CA GLY A 77 3.67 -12.77 -12.07
C GLY A 77 2.45 -13.51 -11.52
N THR A 78 2.51 -14.02 -10.29
CA THR A 78 1.33 -14.60 -9.62
C THR A 78 0.37 -13.51 -9.19
N ASP A 79 -0.92 -13.68 -9.55
CA ASP A 79 -2.01 -12.88 -8.98
C ASP A 79 -2.67 -13.67 -7.84
N LEU A 80 -2.57 -13.17 -6.61
CA LEU A 80 -3.13 -13.83 -5.44
C LEU A 80 -4.66 -13.69 -5.34
N ALA A 81 -5.26 -12.72 -6.03
CA ALA A 81 -6.70 -12.43 -5.97
C ALA A 81 -7.27 -11.98 -7.32
N PRO A 82 -7.23 -12.82 -8.38
CA PRO A 82 -7.62 -12.42 -9.73
C PRO A 82 -9.10 -12.03 -9.84
N ALA A 83 -9.97 -12.57 -8.97
CA ALA A 83 -11.39 -12.24 -8.94
C ALA A 83 -11.71 -10.85 -8.38
N GLU A 84 -10.76 -10.20 -7.70
CA GLU A 84 -10.95 -8.88 -7.08
C GLU A 84 -10.51 -7.72 -7.98
N LYS A 85 -9.96 -8.02 -9.17
CA LYS A 85 -9.44 -7.00 -10.08
C LYS A 85 -10.37 -6.69 -11.23
N LEU A 86 -10.47 -5.39 -11.55
CA LEU A 86 -11.15 -4.88 -12.75
C LEU A 86 -10.18 -4.66 -13.93
N ASP A 87 -8.87 -4.71 -13.68
CA ASP A 87 -7.82 -4.55 -14.70
C ASP A 87 -6.60 -5.42 -14.36
N THR A 88 -5.90 -5.91 -15.39
CA THR A 88 -4.70 -6.73 -15.24
C THR A 88 -3.47 -5.93 -15.67
N PRO A 89 -2.53 -5.63 -14.75
CA PRO A 89 -1.36 -4.84 -15.10
C PRO A 89 -0.50 -5.52 -16.18
N PRO A 90 0.15 -4.76 -17.09
CA PRO A 90 0.91 -5.31 -18.22
C PRO A 90 1.98 -6.32 -17.84
N SER A 91 2.63 -6.17 -16.68
CA SER A 91 3.64 -7.12 -16.18
C SER A 91 3.10 -8.51 -15.83
N LEU A 92 1.79 -8.64 -15.61
CA LEU A 92 1.15 -9.94 -15.46
C LEU A 92 0.83 -10.58 -16.82
N LEU A 93 0.62 -9.76 -17.86
CA LEU A 93 0.34 -10.22 -19.23
C LEU A 93 1.61 -10.54 -20.02
N ASP A 94 2.68 -9.76 -19.84
CA ASP A 94 3.96 -9.91 -20.53
C ASP A 94 5.10 -10.12 -19.53
N ALA A 95 5.66 -11.34 -19.53
CA ALA A 95 6.75 -11.71 -18.64
C ALA A 95 8.05 -10.94 -18.90
N THR A 96 8.23 -10.36 -20.10
CA THR A 96 9.44 -9.58 -20.42
C THR A 96 9.52 -8.25 -19.66
N LEU A 97 8.38 -7.79 -19.13
CA LEU A 97 8.28 -6.59 -18.29
C LEU A 97 8.56 -6.87 -16.81
N ARG A 98 8.74 -8.14 -16.43
CA ARG A 98 9.05 -8.51 -15.04
C ARG A 98 10.54 -8.31 -14.77
N ARG A 99 10.85 -8.13 -13.49
CA ARG A 99 12.21 -8.23 -12.98
C ARG A 99 12.81 -9.57 -13.44
N ARG A 100 14.04 -9.53 -13.96
CA ARG A 100 14.83 -10.71 -14.29
C ARG A 100 15.62 -11.19 -13.09
#